data_AF-A0A522JSE1-F1
#
_entry.id   AF-A0A522JSE1-F1
#
_cell.length_a   1.000
_cell.length_b   1.000
_cell.length_c   1.000
_cell.angle_alpha   90.00
_cell.angle_beta   90.00
_cell.angle_gamma   90.00
#
_symmetry.space_group_name_H-M   'P 1'
#
loop_
_entity.id
_entity.type
_entity.pdbx_description
1 polymer ?
#
loop_
_entity_poly.entity_id
_entity_poly.type
_entity_poly.pdbx_seq_one_letter_code
_entity_poly.pdbx_strand_id
1 'polypeptide(L)'
;MKRDDRQPSLDDRLRNWGRSNRGAYDPVDAERITRAWRTLSPKHRELLRMIYLWHAGREVVCRRLKIARHPRNLLDLELYAARCALVRALDADKINLTVRRVSFSP
;
A
#
# COMPACT_ATOMS: atom_id res chain seq x y z
N MET A 1 14.14 26.36 -8.01
CA MET A 1 13.70 25.24 -7.14
C MET A 1 13.62 23.98 -7.98
N LYS A 2 14.61 23.08 -7.88
CA LYS A 2 14.61 21.80 -8.60
C LYS A 2 13.56 20.91 -7.92
N ARG A 3 12.50 20.54 -8.65
CA ARG A 3 11.59 19.47 -8.22
C ARG A 3 12.42 18.20 -8.27
N ASP A 4 12.79 17.71 -7.10
CA ASP A 4 13.51 16.47 -6.93
C ASP A 4 12.63 15.37 -7.54
N ASP A 5 13.02 14.87 -8.71
CA ASP A 5 12.45 13.71 -9.42
C ASP A 5 12.63 12.39 -8.63
N ARG A 6 12.76 12.48 -7.31
CA ARG A 6 12.72 11.33 -6.42
C ARG A 6 11.28 10.88 -6.35
N GLN A 7 10.99 9.78 -7.02
CA GLN A 7 9.75 9.05 -6.82
C GLN A 7 9.40 9.05 -5.32
N PRO A 8 8.22 9.54 -4.92
CA PRO A 8 7.85 9.58 -3.52
C PRO A 8 8.01 8.19 -2.92
N SER A 9 8.70 8.12 -1.78
CA SER A 9 8.93 6.86 -1.08
C SER A 9 7.59 6.14 -0.85
N LEU A 10 7.59 4.81 -0.80
CA LEU A 10 6.36 4.02 -0.64
C LEU A 10 5.51 4.49 0.56
N ASP A 11 6.15 4.89 1.66
CA ASP A 11 5.47 5.44 2.84
C ASP A 11 4.73 6.75 2.54
N ASP A 12 5.34 7.62 1.73
CA ASP A 12 4.74 8.88 1.30
C ASP A 12 3.54 8.62 0.38
N ARG A 13 3.68 7.70 -0.60
CA ARG A 13 2.55 7.30 -1.47
C ARG A 13 1.42 6.63 -0.69
N LEU A 14 1.73 5.86 0.35
CA LEU A 14 0.72 5.24 1.23
C LEU A 14 0.01 6.27 2.13
N ARG A 15 0.76 7.23 2.68
CA ARG A 15 0.18 8.37 3.41
C ARG A 15 -0.70 9.21 2.49
N ASN A 16 -0.26 9.43 1.25
CA ASN A 16 -1.04 10.12 0.23
C ASN A 16 -2.31 9.34 -0.07
N TRP A 17 -2.25 8.03 -0.31
CA TRP A 17 -3.45 7.19 -0.51
C TRP A 17 -4.46 7.30 0.65
N GLY A 18 -4.01 7.26 1.92
CA GLY A 18 -4.88 7.49 3.07
C GLY A 18 -5.50 8.89 3.12
N ARG A 19 -4.79 9.90 2.59
CA ARG A 19 -5.24 11.29 2.46
C ARG A 19 -6.00 11.59 1.17
N SER A 20 -5.90 10.76 0.13
CA SER A 20 -6.62 10.93 -1.14
C SER A 20 -8.13 10.85 -0.93
N ASN A 21 -8.59 10.12 0.09
CA ASN A 21 -9.99 10.16 0.54
C ASN A 21 -10.43 11.53 1.07
N ARG A 22 -9.48 12.44 1.36
CA ARG A 22 -9.71 13.86 1.72
C ARG A 22 -9.52 14.82 0.53
N GLY A 23 -9.32 14.31 -0.69
CA GLY A 23 -9.41 15.09 -1.93
C GLY A 23 -8.18 15.94 -2.32
N ALA A 24 -7.06 15.81 -1.61
CA ALA A 24 -5.93 16.75 -1.75
C ALA A 24 -4.75 16.28 -2.63
N TYR A 25 -4.83 15.13 -3.31
CA TYR A 25 -3.64 14.57 -3.98
C TYR A 25 -3.93 13.67 -5.20
N ASP A 26 -2.89 13.41 -6.01
CA ASP A 26 -2.92 12.71 -7.30
C ASP A 26 -3.86 11.49 -7.34
N PRO A 27 -4.98 11.57 -8.10
CA PRO A 27 -5.95 10.49 -8.17
C PRO A 27 -5.37 9.24 -8.86
N VAL A 28 -4.40 9.40 -9.77
CA VAL A 28 -3.81 8.30 -10.55
C VAL A 28 -2.98 7.37 -9.66
N ASP A 29 -2.16 7.93 -8.76
CA ASP A 29 -1.40 7.14 -7.79
C ASP A 29 -2.31 6.46 -6.77
N ALA A 30 -3.34 7.18 -6.30
CA ALA A 30 -4.32 6.64 -5.38
C ALA A 30 -5.09 5.46 -5.99
N GLU A 31 -5.46 5.54 -7.27
CA GLU A 31 -6.13 4.44 -7.97
C GLU A 31 -5.22 3.23 -8.13
N ARG A 32 -3.95 3.44 -8.52
CA ARG A 32 -2.96 2.35 -8.63
C ARG A 32 -2.75 1.64 -7.30
N ILE A 33 -2.58 2.39 -6.22
CA ILE A 33 -2.47 1.82 -4.87
C ILE A 33 -3.77 1.11 -4.49
N THR A 34 -4.94 1.65 -4.83
CA THR A 34 -6.23 1.00 -4.53
C THR A 34 -6.39 -0.32 -5.28
N ARG A 35 -5.97 -0.38 -6.56
CA ARG A 35 -5.99 -1.61 -7.36
C ARG A 35 -5.04 -2.65 -6.80
N ALA A 36 -3.79 -2.28 -6.54
CA ALA A 36 -2.82 -3.16 -5.89
C ALA A 36 -3.33 -3.61 -4.51
N TRP A 37 -3.85 -2.70 -3.69
CA TRP A 37 -4.44 -3.02 -2.39
C TRP A 37 -5.59 -4.02 -2.50
N ARG A 38 -6.44 -3.95 -3.54
CA ARG A 38 -7.51 -4.95 -3.76
C ARG A 38 -6.98 -6.35 -4.04
N THR A 39 -5.80 -6.50 -4.64
CA THR A 39 -5.20 -7.82 -4.93
C THR A 39 -4.45 -8.43 -3.74
N LEU A 40 -4.19 -7.65 -2.68
CA LEU A 40 -3.53 -8.16 -1.46
C LEU A 40 -4.39 -9.17 -0.69
N SER A 41 -3.79 -9.97 0.18
CA SER A 41 -4.55 -10.84 1.09
C SER A 41 -5.43 -10.01 2.06
N PRO A 42 -6.60 -10.51 2.48
CA PRO A 42 -7.53 -9.78 3.36
C PRO A 42 -6.88 -9.34 4.68
N LYS A 43 -5.96 -10.12 5.26
CA LYS A 43 -5.17 -9.74 6.44
C LYS A 43 -4.35 -8.47 6.22
N HIS A 44 -3.55 -8.43 5.15
CA HIS A 44 -2.71 -7.26 4.84
C HIS A 44 -3.55 -6.04 4.43
N ARG A 45 -4.69 -6.26 3.74
CA ARG A 45 -5.64 -5.20 3.41
C ARG A 45 -6.16 -4.49 4.65
N GLU A 46 -6.60 -5.28 5.63
CA GLU A 46 -7.17 -4.75 6.86
C GLU A 46 -6.11 -4.06 7.72
N LEU A 47 -4.89 -4.61 7.79
CA LEU A 47 -3.75 -3.96 8.44
C LEU A 47 -3.45 -2.57 7.85
N LEU A 48 -3.36 -2.47 6.52
CA LEU A 48 -3.11 -1.20 5.83
C LEU A 48 -4.26 -0.21 6.03
N ARG A 49 -5.52 -0.67 5.98
CA ARG A 49 -6.69 0.17 6.24
C ARG A 49 -6.68 0.71 7.67
N MET A 50 -6.37 -0.12 8.66
CA MET A 50 -6.32 0.33 10.05
C MET A 50 -5.22 1.37 10.28
N ILE A 51 -4.03 1.17 9.71
CA ILE A 51 -2.88 2.08 9.94
C ILE A 51 -2.99 3.37 9.13
N TYR A 52 -3.31 3.29 7.84
CA TYR A 52 -3.26 4.44 6.93
C TYR A 52 -4.61 5.14 6.74
N LEU A 53 -5.75 4.44 6.84
CA LEU A 53 -7.07 5.08 6.76
C LEU A 53 -7.57 5.48 8.14
N TRP A 54 -7.49 4.59 9.12
CA TRP A 54 -8.05 4.85 10.46
C TRP A 54 -7.05 5.47 11.43
N HIS A 55 -5.75 5.50 11.10
CA HIS A 55 -4.70 5.89 12.04
C HIS A 55 -4.78 5.13 13.37
N ALA A 56 -5.22 3.87 13.31
CA ALA A 56 -5.44 3.04 14.48
C ALA A 56 -4.10 2.73 15.17
N GLY A 57 -4.10 2.85 16.50
CA GLY A 57 -2.95 2.46 17.31
C GLY A 57 -2.66 0.97 17.20
N ARG A 58 -1.39 0.61 17.46
CA ARG A 58 -0.87 -0.76 17.42
C ARG A 58 -1.73 -1.77 18.17
N GLU A 59 -2.34 -1.36 19.29
CA GLU A 59 -3.17 -2.20 20.12
C GLU A 59 -4.46 -2.65 19.43
N VAL A 60 -5.11 -1.73 18.70
CA VAL A 60 -6.34 -2.01 17.97
C VAL A 60 -6.05 -2.97 16.81
N VAL A 61 -4.91 -2.77 16.13
CA VAL A 61 -4.43 -3.63 15.05
C VAL A 61 -4.13 -5.04 15.55
N CYS A 62 -3.35 -5.18 16.63
CA CYS A 62 -3.04 -6.49 17.23
C CYS A 62 -4.32 -7.22 17.69
N ARG A 63 -5.25 -6.50 18.34
CA ARG A 63 -6.51 -7.09 18.81
C ARG A 63 -7.37 -7.61 17.66
N ARG A 64 -7.47 -6.86 16.56
CA ARG A 64 -8.35 -7.22 15.44
C ARG A 64 -7.76 -8.30 14.54
N LEU A 65 -6.47 -8.24 14.25
CA LEU A 65 -5.80 -9.26 13.44
C LEU A 65 -5.43 -10.52 14.23
N LYS A 66 -5.79 -10.57 15.53
CA LYS A 66 -5.40 -11.64 16.46
C LYS A 66 -3.89 -11.91 16.42
N ILE A 67 -3.09 -10.88 16.16
CA ILE A 67 -1.63 -10.99 16.19
C ILE A 67 -1.23 -11.01 17.66
N ALA A 68 -0.39 -11.99 18.03
CA ALA A 68 0.15 -12.06 19.37
C ALA A 68 0.79 -10.70 19.73
N ARG A 69 0.33 -10.10 20.83
CA ARG A 69 0.80 -8.79 21.33
C ARG A 69 2.31 -8.81 21.65
N HIS A 70 2.89 -10.01 21.71
CA HIS A 70 4.29 -10.29 21.95
C HIS A 70 4.78 -11.40 21.00
N PRO A 71 6.00 -11.30 20.42
CA PRO A 71 6.95 -10.20 20.54
C PRO A 71 6.56 -8.95 19.72
N ARG A 72 7.00 -7.77 20.18
CA ARG A 72 6.67 -6.44 19.62
C ARG A 72 6.99 -6.28 18.13
N ASN A 73 7.91 -7.11 17.62
CA ASN A 73 8.39 -7.11 16.25
C ASN A 73 7.43 -7.81 15.28
N LEU A 74 6.46 -8.60 15.76
CA LEU A 74 5.50 -9.29 14.87
C LEU A 74 4.63 -8.31 14.09
N LEU A 75 4.19 -7.23 14.73
CA LEU A 75 3.40 -6.21 14.06
C LEU A 75 4.22 -5.49 12.98
N ASP A 76 5.49 -5.21 13.28
CA ASP A 76 6.40 -4.56 12.34
C ASP A 76 6.72 -5.48 11.15
N LEU A 77 6.92 -6.78 11.42
CA LEU A 77 7.11 -7.81 10.41
C LEU A 77 5.88 -7.96 9.51
N GLU A 78 4.67 -8.01 10.09
CA GLU A 78 3.42 -8.06 9.31
C GLU A 78 3.21 -6.79 8.50
N LEU A 79 3.59 -5.62 9.04
CA LEU A 79 3.55 -4.35 8.30
C LEU A 79 4.57 -4.32 7.17
N TYR A 80 5.77 -4.85 7.40
CA TYR A 80 6.79 -5.00 6.39
C TYR A 80 6.34 -5.98 5.30
N ALA A 81 5.76 -7.12 5.66
CA ALA A 81 5.18 -8.08 4.73
C ALA A 81 4.05 -7.46 3.91
N ALA A 82 3.15 -6.69 4.54
CA ALA A 82 2.08 -5.97 3.86
C ALA A 82 2.62 -4.92 2.87
N ARG A 83 3.65 -4.15 3.26
CA ARG A 83 4.34 -3.19 2.38
C ARG A 83 5.02 -3.91 1.21
N CYS A 84 5.73 -5.01 1.47
CA CYS A 84 6.41 -5.78 0.44
C CYS A 84 5.39 -6.40 -0.53
N ALA A 85 4.27 -6.93 -0.03
CA ALA A 85 3.19 -7.44 -0.86
C ALA A 85 2.57 -6.34 -1.73
N LEU A 86 2.42 -5.13 -1.19
CA LEU A 86 1.96 -3.97 -1.95
C LEU A 86 2.94 -3.57 -3.05
N VAL A 87 4.24 -3.52 -2.75
CA VAL A 87 5.28 -3.25 -3.76
C VAL A 87 5.23 -4.29 -4.87
N ARG A 88 5.14 -5.58 -4.52
CA ARG A 88 5.02 -6.66 -5.50
C ARG A 88 3.74 -6.55 -6.33
N ALA A 89 2.62 -6.15 -5.73
CA ALA A 89 1.37 -5.93 -6.46
C ALA A 89 1.45 -4.72 -7.40
N LEU A 90 2.12 -3.63 -7.00
CA LEU A 90 2.36 -2.46 -7.83
C LEU A 90 3.33 -2.76 -8.98
N ASP A 91 4.36 -3.57 -8.73
CA ASP A 91 5.29 -4.02 -9.75
C ASP A 91 4.60 -4.98 -10.74
N ALA A 92 3.78 -5.91 -10.23
CA ALA A 92 2.96 -6.79 -11.06
C ALA A 92 1.95 -6.01 -11.93
N ASP A 93 1.33 -4.94 -11.40
CA ASP A 93 0.46 -4.04 -12.17
C ASP A 93 1.24 -3.34 -13.30
N LYS A 94 2.45 -2.86 -12.99
CA LYS A 94 3.37 -2.26 -13.97
C LYS A 94 3.77 -3.26 -15.07
N ILE A 95 4.09 -4.50 -14.71
CA ILE A 95 4.45 -5.56 -15.66
C ILE A 95 3.24 -5.94 -16.53
N ASN A 96 2.04 -6.03 -15.97
CA ASN A 96 0.82 -6.29 -16.74
C ASN A 96 0.50 -5.18 -17.76
N LEU A 97 0.75 -3.92 -17.40
CA LEU A 97 0.64 -2.77 -18.31
C LEU A 97 1.68 -2.81 -19.44
N THR A 98 2.90 -3.26 -19.15
CA THR A 98 3.94 -3.44 -20.18
C THR A 98 3.58 -4.57 -21.13
N VAL A 99 3.23 -5.76 -20.63
CA VAL A 99 2.87 -6.92 -21.48
C VAL A 99 1.71 -6.59 -22.41
N ARG A 100 0.66 -5.93 -21.92
CA ARG A 100 -0.48 -5.50 -22.75
C ARG A 100 -0.12 -4.50 -23.85
N ARG A 101 0.94 -3.70 -23.66
CA ARG A 101 1.45 -2.78 -24.69
C ARG A 101 2.26 -3.49 -25.77
N VAL A 102 3.00 -4.54 -25.43
CA VAL A 102 3.80 -5.30 -26.42
C VAL A 102 2.93 -6.26 -27.24
N SER A 103 1.78 -6.69 -26.71
CA SER A 103 0.81 -7.54 -27.45
C SER A 103 -0.06 -6.79 -28.47
N PHE A 104 0.12 -5.47 -28.64
CA PHE A 104 -0.55 -4.64 -29.64
C PHE A 104 0.50 -3.98 -30.57
N SER A 105 1.29 -4.79 -31.25
CA SER A 105 1.98 -4.37 -32.48
C SER A 105 1.54 -5.32 -33.59
N PRO A 106 0.91 -4.82 -34.69
CA PRO A 106 0.58 -5.62 -35.87
C PRO A 106 1.83 -6.06 -36.65
#